data_AF-A0AAC8XQ78-F1
#
_entry.id   AF-A0AAC8XQ78-F1
#
_cell.length_a   1.000
_cell.length_b   1.000
_cell.length_c   1.000
_cell.angle_alpha   90.00
_cell.angle_beta   90.00
_cell.angle_gamma   90.00
#
_symmetry.space_group_name_H-M   'P 1'
#
loop_
_entity.id
_entity.type
_entity.pdbx_description
1 polymer ?
#
loop_
_entity_poly.entity_id
_entity_poly.type
_entity_poly.pdbx_seq_one_letter_code
_entity_poly.pdbx_strand_id
1 'polypeptide(L)'
;MLLNYKAVEVTRYKKVIISLPNSGSDKFIKLTTKYSQRRIDLDEFAAPNLCSNESSVPTAESIGLYICEPSSRLASAYLDACKKDAFKQTFEEFYSDTMRIEESIAFTRKVDTDEVAFIGCEDLVVKSLLLSQAWLKSQLSKIPYGELFQVVPATIVSDKDKENIRTLYAKEYELYNDSKMIFSSHWNEYQAKNKLSVAPNKTVVIHLGPPKTGTSAIQAWLSRNSDQLLEKKIYYPPHGADKNGVSSGNFSDLISFDTENRGYFDYNKTKQLIDELNSSDYQTLLLSSEHFYYYLLWLFTFLDDARFIFYIRHPIAVLESGYHQGVKRHMKTEKFATPTSISFSNLKVISRISTEINANVEYRFFDEKLFDGGSLHSDFSACFSDFISAPTNERRLNTQYSAGALILMRMVNGFGDKFLRTELDFWLQRDSETQPNFSLIPPDKIDNLQIKLMQEADKLKQCTPNINGTKLDTLLEQYKHLNYYTNDESTEDFNRVLLKLRQSSPLLVSSILSQCRTADDIENFELLKKGFGVKGSSLKYIQIANWFLKFRYGLKKLISRYFQ
;
A
#
# COMPACT_ATOMS: atom_id res chain seq x y z
N MET A 1 -49.47 -19.55 -0.52
CA MET A 1 -49.09 -19.52 0.91
C MET A 1 -47.74 -18.84 0.99
N LEU A 2 -47.73 -17.51 1.16
CA LEU A 2 -46.53 -16.67 1.22
C LEU A 2 -45.88 -16.86 2.60
N LEU A 3 -44.66 -17.41 2.60
CA LEU A 3 -43.84 -17.51 3.82
C LEU A 3 -43.30 -16.11 4.14
N ASN A 4 -43.84 -15.52 5.20
CA ASN A 4 -43.34 -14.32 5.86
C ASN A 4 -41.88 -14.53 6.29
N TYR A 5 -40.94 -13.97 5.53
CA TYR A 5 -39.64 -13.61 6.07
C TYR A 5 -39.88 -12.48 7.09
N LYS A 6 -39.99 -12.85 8.38
CA LYS A 6 -39.76 -11.89 9.46
C LYS A 6 -38.35 -11.34 9.23
N ALA A 7 -38.27 -10.05 8.89
CA ALA A 7 -37.04 -9.30 9.00
C ALA A 7 -36.50 -9.53 10.41
N VAL A 8 -35.32 -10.14 10.51
CA VAL A 8 -34.57 -10.19 11.75
C VAL A 8 -34.33 -8.73 12.12
N GLU A 9 -34.98 -8.27 13.19
CA GLU A 9 -34.66 -7.01 13.84
C GLU A 9 -33.18 -7.08 14.21
N VAL A 10 -32.33 -6.46 13.39
CA VAL A 10 -30.93 -6.24 13.74
C VAL A 10 -30.97 -5.20 14.85
N THR A 11 -30.88 -5.64 16.10
CA THR A 11 -30.63 -4.75 17.25
C THR A 11 -29.49 -3.81 16.88
N ARG A 12 -29.81 -2.53 16.65
CA ARG A 12 -28.82 -1.49 16.38
C ARG A 12 -28.03 -1.28 17.68
N TYR A 13 -26.82 -1.81 17.74
CA TYR A 13 -25.88 -1.48 18.81
C TYR A 13 -25.34 -0.07 18.55
N LYS A 14 -26.09 0.95 18.99
CA LYS A 14 -25.65 2.35 18.94
C LYS A 14 -24.46 2.48 19.90
N LYS A 15 -23.27 2.68 19.33
CA LYS A 15 -22.04 2.97 20.09
C LYS A 15 -21.76 4.45 20.01
N VAL A 16 -21.09 4.97 21.03
CA VAL A 16 -20.84 6.39 21.18
C VAL A 16 -19.37 6.64 21.47
N ILE A 17 -18.78 7.63 20.81
CA ILE A 17 -17.45 8.16 21.15
C ILE A 17 -17.59 9.55 21.75
N ILE A 18 -16.97 9.72 22.91
CA ILE A 18 -16.74 11.00 23.56
C ILE A 18 -15.33 11.44 23.20
N SER A 19 -15.17 12.67 22.75
CA SER A 19 -13.86 13.23 22.44
C SER A 19 -13.89 14.76 22.47
N LEU A 20 -12.72 15.37 22.62
CA LEU A 20 -12.58 16.80 22.33
C LEU A 20 -12.51 17.01 20.80
N PRO A 21 -13.00 18.17 20.30
CA PRO A 21 -12.87 18.52 18.89
C PRO A 21 -11.42 18.44 18.42
N ASN A 22 -11.21 18.01 17.17
CA ASN A 22 -9.90 17.86 16.53
C ASN A 22 -8.99 16.79 17.17
N SER A 23 -9.57 15.85 17.92
CA SER A 23 -8.84 14.69 18.45
C SER A 23 -8.57 13.59 17.43
N GLY A 24 -9.10 13.70 16.20
CA GLY A 24 -9.02 12.66 15.16
C GLY A 24 -10.12 11.58 15.27
N SER A 25 -11.05 11.73 16.22
CA SER A 25 -12.20 10.83 16.39
C SER A 25 -13.06 10.71 15.13
N ASP A 26 -13.26 11.79 14.39
CA ASP A 26 -14.00 11.81 13.12
C ASP A 26 -13.40 10.84 12.08
N LYS A 27 -12.07 10.87 11.95
CA LYS A 27 -11.31 9.98 11.07
C LYS A 27 -11.38 8.55 11.58
N PHE A 28 -11.20 8.32 12.88
CA PHE A 28 -11.33 7.00 13.48
C PHE A 28 -12.73 6.40 13.24
N ILE A 29 -13.79 7.17 13.47
CA ILE A 29 -15.19 6.78 13.22
C ILE A 29 -15.37 6.43 11.74
N LYS A 30 -14.90 7.28 10.84
CA LYS A 30 -14.97 7.03 9.39
C LYS A 30 -14.26 5.74 9.00
N LEU A 31 -13.07 5.48 9.54
CA LEU A 31 -12.31 4.26 9.23
C LEU A 31 -13.00 3.00 9.77
N THR A 32 -13.41 3.02 11.04
CA THR A 32 -14.06 1.86 11.68
C THR A 32 -15.40 1.53 11.03
N THR A 33 -16.23 2.53 10.75
CA THR A 33 -17.53 2.32 10.10
C THR A 33 -17.39 1.86 8.64
N LYS A 34 -16.48 2.46 7.86
CA LYS A 34 -16.28 2.12 6.44
C LYS A 34 -15.66 0.74 6.23
N TYR A 35 -14.70 0.35 7.06
CA TYR A 35 -13.93 -0.88 6.85
C TYR A 35 -14.42 -2.07 7.68
N SER A 36 -15.38 -1.86 8.57
CA SER A 36 -16.02 -2.94 9.31
C SER A 36 -16.80 -3.90 8.40
N GLN A 37 -16.69 -5.19 8.69
CA GLN A 37 -17.44 -6.25 8.01
C GLN A 37 -18.95 -6.21 8.32
N ARG A 38 -19.31 -5.62 9.46
CA ARG A 38 -20.69 -5.39 9.87
C ARG A 38 -21.00 -3.90 9.80
N ARG A 39 -22.27 -3.57 9.56
CA ARG A 39 -22.73 -2.20 9.71
C ARG A 39 -22.60 -1.77 11.18
N ILE A 40 -21.84 -0.71 11.42
CA ILE A 40 -21.66 -0.09 12.74
C ILE A 40 -22.29 1.30 12.67
N ASP A 41 -23.17 1.61 13.62
CA ASP A 41 -23.68 2.95 13.83
C ASP A 41 -22.92 3.53 15.05
N LEU A 42 -22.01 4.48 14.79
CA LEU A 42 -21.09 5.07 15.75
C LEU A 42 -21.23 6.60 15.72
N ASP A 43 -21.75 7.17 16.80
CA ASP A 43 -21.97 8.61 16.92
C ASP A 43 -20.83 9.28 17.71
N GLU A 44 -20.55 10.54 17.40
CA GLU A 44 -19.56 11.37 18.09
C GLU A 44 -20.25 12.43 18.94
N PHE A 45 -19.82 12.61 20.19
CA PHE A 45 -20.25 13.74 21.02
C PHE A 45 -19.05 14.51 21.57
N ALA A 46 -19.07 15.83 21.31
CA ALA A 46 -18.08 16.77 21.79
C ALA A 46 -18.20 17.08 23.31
N ALA A 47 -19.28 16.61 23.97
CA ALA A 47 -19.47 16.75 25.41
C ALA A 47 -20.37 15.62 25.98
N PRO A 48 -20.02 15.03 27.14
CA PRO A 48 -20.74 13.91 27.76
C PRO A 48 -22.17 14.21 28.29
N ASN A 49 -22.75 15.40 28.08
CA ASN A 49 -24.09 15.75 28.57
C ASN A 49 -25.26 15.14 27.76
N LEU A 50 -25.01 14.20 26.85
CA LEU A 50 -26.07 13.55 26.06
C LEU A 50 -26.51 12.18 26.59
N CYS A 51 -25.91 11.69 27.67
CA CYS A 51 -26.39 10.49 28.33
C CYS A 51 -27.59 10.73 29.28
N SER A 52 -28.01 11.98 29.53
CA SER A 52 -29.06 12.29 30.53
C SER A 52 -30.42 12.75 29.96
N ASN A 53 -30.52 13.12 28.68
CA ASN A 53 -31.74 13.75 28.12
C ASN A 53 -32.38 13.02 26.92
N GLU A 54 -31.86 11.87 26.47
CA GLU A 54 -32.55 11.00 25.51
C GLU A 54 -32.99 9.71 26.21
N SER A 55 -34.21 9.25 25.92
CA SER A 55 -34.85 8.03 26.44
C SER A 55 -34.16 6.71 26.03
N SER A 56 -32.93 6.79 25.52
CA SER A 56 -32.03 5.67 25.22
C SER A 56 -30.64 5.99 25.76
N VAL A 57 -30.46 5.95 27.07
CA VAL A 57 -29.15 6.12 27.71
C VAL A 57 -28.21 5.01 27.22
N PRO A 58 -27.06 5.33 26.60
CA PRO A 58 -26.06 4.33 26.28
C PRO A 58 -25.57 3.67 27.57
N THR A 59 -25.58 2.34 27.64
CA THR A 59 -24.92 1.61 28.73
C THR A 59 -23.41 1.94 28.72
N ALA A 60 -22.72 1.83 29.87
CA ALA A 60 -21.25 2.00 29.94
C ALA A 60 -20.50 1.19 28.86
N GLU A 61 -20.97 -0.04 28.58
CA GLU A 61 -20.48 -0.90 27.48
C GLU A 61 -20.50 -0.24 26.08
N SER A 62 -21.32 0.79 25.89
CA SER A 62 -21.58 1.47 24.62
C SER A 62 -20.86 2.79 24.48
N ILE A 63 -20.14 3.23 25.51
CA ILE A 63 -19.38 4.47 25.53
C ILE A 63 -17.90 4.18 25.30
N GLY A 64 -17.29 4.92 24.39
CA GLY A 64 -15.85 4.96 24.18
C GLY A 64 -15.32 6.38 24.35
N LEU A 65 -14.07 6.50 24.76
CA LEU A 65 -13.32 7.75 24.84
C LEU A 65 -12.24 7.74 23.75
N TYR A 66 -12.13 8.81 22.97
CA TYR A 66 -11.04 8.95 22.00
C TYR A 66 -10.17 10.16 22.36
N ILE A 67 -8.91 9.89 22.70
CA ILE A 67 -7.95 10.90 23.16
C ILE A 67 -6.90 11.21 22.10
N CYS A 68 -6.35 12.41 22.19
CA CYS A 68 -5.23 12.88 21.37
C CYS A 68 -4.33 13.71 22.27
N GLU A 69 -3.03 13.72 21.98
CA GLU A 69 -2.08 14.55 22.71
C GLU A 69 -2.50 16.03 22.61
N PRO A 70 -2.68 16.75 23.74
CA PRO A 70 -3.30 18.08 23.74
C PRO A 70 -2.62 19.09 22.81
N SER A 71 -1.29 19.10 22.70
CA SER A 71 -0.58 20.03 21.82
C SER A 71 -0.85 19.74 20.33
N SER A 72 -0.93 18.47 19.97
CA SER A 72 -1.25 18.00 18.61
C SER A 72 -2.70 18.30 18.25
N ARG A 73 -3.64 18.07 19.18
CA ARG A 73 -5.06 18.44 19.05
C ARG A 73 -5.23 19.94 18.81
N LEU A 74 -4.59 20.77 19.64
CA LEU A 74 -4.67 22.23 19.53
C LEU A 74 -4.05 22.73 18.23
N ALA A 75 -2.94 22.14 17.77
CA ALA A 75 -2.33 22.46 16.49
C ALA A 75 -3.27 22.12 15.32
N SER A 76 -3.94 20.97 15.37
CA SER A 76 -4.95 20.60 14.36
C SER A 76 -6.10 21.59 14.34
N ALA A 77 -6.63 21.94 15.52
CA ALA A 77 -7.72 22.91 15.67
C ALA A 77 -7.33 24.30 15.14
N TYR A 78 -6.09 24.73 15.40
CA TYR A 78 -5.53 25.98 14.89
C TYR A 78 -5.44 25.98 13.36
N LEU A 79 -4.89 24.91 12.76
CA LEU A 79 -4.80 24.77 11.31
C LEU A 79 -6.18 24.80 10.64
N ASP A 80 -7.18 24.20 11.24
CA ASP A 80 -8.57 24.26 10.76
C ASP A 80 -9.18 25.66 10.92
N ALA A 81 -8.83 26.39 11.97
CA ALA A 81 -9.23 27.78 12.14
C ALA A 81 -8.57 28.69 11.08
N CYS A 82 -7.28 28.50 10.77
CA CYS A 82 -6.55 29.24 9.74
C CYS A 82 -7.13 29.09 8.32
N LYS A 83 -7.93 28.05 8.06
CA LYS A 83 -8.65 27.90 6.77
C LYS A 83 -9.78 28.93 6.59
N LYS A 84 -10.16 29.65 7.65
CA LYS A 84 -11.21 30.67 7.62
C LYS A 84 -10.57 32.05 7.41
N ASP A 85 -10.99 32.78 6.38
CA ASP A 85 -10.41 34.07 5.98
C ASP A 85 -10.36 35.15 7.08
N ALA A 86 -11.25 35.05 8.08
CA ALA A 86 -11.34 36.00 9.19
C ALA A 86 -10.39 35.67 10.37
N PHE A 87 -9.73 34.52 10.37
CA PHE A 87 -8.91 34.07 11.50
C PHE A 87 -7.51 34.71 11.47
N LYS A 88 -7.16 35.46 12.52
CA LYS A 88 -5.92 36.26 12.58
C LYS A 88 -5.04 36.00 13.79
N GLN A 89 -5.45 35.10 14.69
CA GLN A 89 -4.69 34.80 15.90
C GLN A 89 -3.41 34.03 15.54
N THR A 90 -2.34 34.29 16.28
CA THR A 90 -1.17 33.41 16.35
C THR A 90 -1.52 32.10 17.05
N PHE A 91 -0.66 31.09 16.92
CA PHE A 91 -0.86 29.82 17.62
C PHE A 91 -0.83 30.00 19.15
N GLU A 92 0.07 30.85 19.66
CA GLU A 92 0.17 31.18 21.09
C GLU A 92 -1.09 31.85 21.63
N GLU A 93 -1.64 32.83 20.91
CA GLU A 93 -2.93 33.45 21.25
C GLU A 93 -4.08 32.45 21.17
N PHE A 94 -4.07 31.55 20.19
CA PHE A 94 -5.13 30.57 19.99
C PHE A 94 -5.23 29.55 21.13
N TYR A 95 -4.10 28.99 21.59
CA TYR A 95 -4.13 28.03 22.69
C TYR A 95 -4.27 28.73 24.05
N SER A 96 -3.89 30.00 24.18
CA SER A 96 -3.99 30.75 25.45
C SER A 96 -5.38 31.37 25.69
N ASP A 97 -6.32 31.18 24.77
CA ASP A 97 -7.70 31.65 24.89
C ASP A 97 -8.40 31.04 26.12
N THR A 98 -8.89 31.90 27.02
CA THR A 98 -9.47 31.48 28.30
C THR A 98 -10.71 30.61 28.13
N MET A 99 -11.56 30.90 27.13
CA MET A 99 -12.75 30.10 26.88
C MET A 99 -12.38 28.68 26.45
N ARG A 100 -11.32 28.51 25.63
CA ARG A 100 -10.81 27.20 25.24
C ARG A 100 -10.31 26.37 26.41
N ILE A 101 -9.58 27.02 27.32
CA ILE A 101 -9.04 26.38 28.52
C ILE A 101 -10.20 25.94 29.41
N GLU A 102 -11.20 26.81 29.61
CA GLU A 102 -12.41 26.48 30.38
C GLU A 102 -13.23 25.35 29.76
N GLU A 103 -13.38 25.31 28.43
CA GLU A 103 -14.04 24.22 27.70
C GLU A 103 -13.32 22.88 27.90
N SER A 104 -11.97 22.87 27.82
CA SER A 104 -11.17 21.69 28.08
C SER A 104 -11.32 21.20 29.53
N ILE A 105 -11.24 22.11 30.50
CA ILE A 105 -11.47 21.77 31.91
C ILE A 105 -12.90 21.22 32.12
N ALA A 106 -13.90 21.85 31.51
CA ALA A 106 -15.28 21.39 31.62
C ALA A 106 -15.50 20.01 31.00
N PHE A 107 -14.77 19.66 29.94
CA PHE A 107 -14.76 18.31 29.36
C PHE A 107 -14.16 17.30 30.34
N THR A 108 -12.96 17.57 30.86
CA THR A 108 -12.24 16.64 31.77
C THR A 108 -13.04 16.30 33.03
N ARG A 109 -13.78 17.26 33.59
CA ARG A 109 -14.64 17.05 34.78
C ARG A 109 -15.81 16.10 34.55
N LYS A 110 -16.16 15.81 33.31
CA LYS A 110 -17.33 15.01 32.95
C LYS A 110 -16.97 13.66 32.33
N VAL A 111 -15.68 13.37 32.17
CA VAL A 111 -15.20 12.09 31.68
C VAL A 111 -14.72 11.29 32.88
N ASP A 112 -15.39 10.16 33.13
CA ASP A 112 -14.90 9.14 34.02
C ASP A 112 -14.33 7.99 33.18
N THR A 113 -13.03 7.74 33.33
CA THR A 113 -12.34 6.67 32.58
C THR A 113 -12.75 5.27 33.03
N ASP A 114 -13.33 5.13 34.22
CA ASP A 114 -13.81 3.83 34.71
C ASP A 114 -15.19 3.46 34.12
N GLU A 115 -15.92 4.44 33.57
CA GLU A 115 -17.25 4.25 32.98
C GLU A 115 -17.23 4.08 31.45
N VAL A 116 -16.04 4.07 30.82
CA VAL A 116 -15.90 3.86 29.36
C VAL A 116 -15.43 2.44 29.04
N ALA A 117 -16.08 1.82 28.05
CA ALA A 117 -15.76 0.45 27.62
C ALA A 117 -14.68 0.37 26.55
N PHE A 118 -14.27 1.51 25.99
CA PHE A 118 -13.22 1.60 24.99
C PHE A 118 -12.46 2.91 25.19
N ILE A 119 -11.14 2.83 25.09
CA ILE A 119 -10.29 4.01 24.97
C ILE A 119 -9.51 3.85 23.67
N GLY A 120 -9.59 4.86 22.80
CA GLY A 120 -8.78 5.01 21.60
C GLY A 120 -7.85 6.21 21.72
N CYS A 121 -6.74 6.18 21.00
CA CYS A 121 -5.68 7.18 21.04
C CYS A 121 -5.19 7.48 19.61
N GLU A 122 -5.25 8.75 19.17
CA GLU A 122 -4.82 9.14 17.82
C GLU A 122 -3.31 8.92 17.58
N ASP A 123 -2.50 9.08 18.63
CA ASP A 123 -1.05 8.83 18.56
C ASP A 123 -0.75 7.35 18.31
N LEU A 124 -1.69 6.47 18.69
CA LEU A 124 -1.63 5.02 18.57
C LEU A 124 -2.84 4.51 17.77
N VAL A 125 -3.08 5.13 16.61
CA VAL A 125 -4.29 4.89 15.80
C VAL A 125 -4.39 3.44 15.31
N VAL A 126 -3.27 2.77 15.04
CA VAL A 126 -3.29 1.37 14.60
C VAL A 126 -3.79 0.47 15.73
N LYS A 127 -3.23 0.62 16.93
CA LYS A 127 -3.66 -0.10 18.13
C LYS A 127 -5.12 0.20 18.45
N SER A 128 -5.53 1.45 18.33
CA SER A 128 -6.91 1.89 18.53
C SER A 128 -7.88 1.19 17.58
N LEU A 129 -7.53 1.09 16.29
CA LEU A 129 -8.34 0.37 15.30
C LEU A 129 -8.46 -1.11 15.63
N LEU A 130 -7.38 -1.76 16.06
CA LEU A 130 -7.38 -3.19 16.42
C LEU A 130 -8.20 -3.46 17.70
N LEU A 131 -8.02 -2.65 18.74
CA LEU A 131 -8.82 -2.73 19.98
C LEU A 131 -10.31 -2.51 19.71
N SER A 132 -10.65 -1.61 18.78
CA SER A 132 -12.05 -1.33 18.43
C SER A 132 -12.78 -2.55 17.88
N GLN A 133 -12.08 -3.53 17.28
CA GLN A 133 -12.71 -4.73 16.73
C GLN A 133 -13.45 -5.54 17.80
N ALA A 134 -12.87 -5.63 19.00
CA ALA A 134 -13.48 -6.31 20.14
C ALA A 134 -14.69 -5.53 20.67
N TRP A 135 -14.54 -4.21 20.84
CA TRP A 135 -15.60 -3.33 21.35
C TRP A 135 -16.81 -3.24 20.41
N LEU A 136 -16.55 -3.10 19.11
CA LEU A 136 -17.56 -3.01 18.04
C LEU A 136 -18.07 -4.38 17.60
N LYS A 137 -17.49 -5.48 18.11
CA LYS A 137 -17.83 -6.87 17.76
C LYS A 137 -17.83 -7.08 16.24
N SER A 138 -16.82 -6.51 15.57
CA SER A 138 -16.70 -6.56 14.11
C SER A 138 -15.25 -6.54 13.68
N GLN A 139 -14.93 -7.34 12.68
CA GLN A 139 -13.61 -7.33 12.07
C GLN A 139 -13.50 -6.20 11.04
N LEU A 140 -12.30 -5.67 10.88
CA LEU A 140 -11.96 -4.66 9.89
C LEU A 140 -11.33 -5.36 8.67
N SER A 141 -11.78 -4.95 7.49
CA SER A 141 -11.17 -5.27 6.20
C SER A 141 -9.97 -4.35 5.93
N LYS A 142 -9.25 -4.62 4.83
CA LYS A 142 -8.06 -3.87 4.40
C LYS A 142 -8.31 -2.36 4.37
N ILE A 143 -7.56 -1.62 5.20
CA ILE A 143 -7.59 -0.16 5.25
C ILE A 143 -6.51 0.39 4.31
N PRO A 144 -6.86 1.19 3.29
CA PRO A 144 -5.88 1.90 2.47
C PRO A 144 -5.05 2.87 3.32
N TYR A 145 -3.72 2.75 3.28
CA TYR A 145 -2.84 3.58 4.10
C TYR A 145 -2.92 5.09 3.81
N GLY A 146 -3.33 5.49 2.60
CA GLY A 146 -3.60 6.90 2.31
C GLY A 146 -4.80 7.48 3.07
N GLU A 147 -5.76 6.64 3.46
CA GLU A 147 -6.86 7.04 4.34
C GLU A 147 -6.46 6.99 5.82
N LEU A 148 -5.59 6.04 6.19
CA LEU A 148 -5.09 5.88 7.56
C LEU A 148 -4.07 6.96 7.97
N PHE A 149 -3.12 7.26 7.09
CA PHE A 149 -2.04 8.20 7.33
C PHE A 149 -2.17 9.37 6.34
N GLN A 150 -3.17 10.21 6.58
CA GLN A 150 -3.26 11.48 5.86
C GLN A 150 -2.05 12.35 6.22
N VAL A 151 -1.54 13.07 5.23
CA VAL A 151 -0.43 14.00 5.41
C VAL A 151 -0.96 15.19 6.19
N VAL A 152 -0.72 15.18 7.50
CA VAL A 152 -0.88 16.39 8.32
C VAL A 152 0.36 17.25 8.08
N PRO A 153 0.23 18.56 7.79
CA PRO A 153 1.36 19.47 7.73
C PRO A 153 2.23 19.29 8.98
N ALA A 154 3.56 19.28 8.82
CA ALA A 154 4.48 19.13 9.94
C ALA A 154 4.10 20.10 11.06
N THR A 155 3.88 19.58 12.26
CA THR A 155 3.26 20.29 13.37
C THR A 155 4.07 21.55 13.70
N ILE A 156 3.36 22.68 13.76
CA ILE A 156 3.87 24.04 14.04
C ILE A 156 4.22 24.22 15.53
N VAL A 157 4.23 23.14 16.33
CA VAL A 157 4.32 23.24 17.79
C VAL A 157 5.79 23.27 18.21
N SER A 158 6.28 24.45 18.57
CA SER A 158 7.62 24.60 19.15
C SER A 158 7.69 23.96 20.54
N ASP A 159 8.89 23.65 21.03
CA ASP A 159 9.05 23.11 22.39
C ASP A 159 8.58 24.10 23.46
N LYS A 160 8.69 25.41 23.21
CA LYS A 160 8.10 26.48 24.04
C LYS A 160 6.58 26.32 24.11
N ASP A 161 5.92 26.18 22.96
CA ASP A 161 4.46 26.05 22.90
C ASP A 161 3.99 24.78 23.61
N LYS A 162 4.71 23.65 23.45
CA LYS A 162 4.39 22.40 24.16
C LYS A 162 4.41 22.60 25.67
N GLU A 163 5.41 23.29 26.21
CA GLU A 163 5.53 23.51 27.64
C GLU A 163 4.45 24.45 28.18
N ASN A 164 4.14 25.52 27.43
CA ASN A 164 3.03 26.41 27.76
C ASN A 164 1.69 25.68 27.75
N ILE A 165 1.43 24.86 26.73
CA ILE A 165 0.22 24.06 26.61
C ILE A 165 0.12 23.03 27.75
N ARG A 166 1.22 22.38 28.15
CA ARG A 166 1.24 21.49 29.33
C ARG A 166 0.78 22.19 30.60
N THR A 167 1.20 23.43 30.79
CA THR A 167 0.84 24.22 31.96
C THR A 167 -0.64 24.64 31.91
N LEU A 168 -1.09 25.22 30.79
CA LEU A 168 -2.46 25.75 30.65
C LEU A 168 -3.53 24.65 30.59
N TYR A 169 -3.21 23.50 29.99
CA TYR A 169 -4.12 22.36 29.80
C TYR A 169 -3.78 21.18 30.73
N ALA A 170 -3.23 21.45 31.92
CA ALA A 170 -2.76 20.41 32.84
C ALA A 170 -3.83 19.33 33.15
N LYS A 171 -5.10 19.72 33.30
CA LYS A 171 -6.21 18.78 33.52
C LYS A 171 -6.51 17.87 32.33
N GLU A 172 -6.31 18.36 31.11
CA GLU A 172 -6.44 17.54 29.92
C GLU A 172 -5.27 16.56 29.81
N TYR A 173 -4.06 16.97 30.18
CA TYR A 173 -2.91 16.07 30.25
C TYR A 173 -3.05 14.99 31.32
N GLU A 174 -3.61 15.32 32.49
CA GLU A 174 -3.96 14.32 33.52
C GLU A 174 -4.86 13.24 32.90
N LEU A 175 -6.01 13.64 32.31
CA LEU A 175 -6.93 12.71 31.65
C LEU A 175 -6.26 11.92 30.51
N TYR A 176 -5.46 12.57 29.67
CA TYR A 176 -4.76 11.93 28.55
C TYR A 176 -3.77 10.86 29.05
N ASN A 177 -3.00 11.15 30.10
CA ASN A 177 -2.02 10.23 30.66
C ASN A 177 -2.71 9.04 31.34
N ASP A 178 -3.75 9.28 32.14
CA ASP A 178 -4.53 8.23 32.80
C ASP A 178 -5.18 7.30 31.77
N SER A 179 -5.82 7.90 30.76
CA SER A 179 -6.41 7.16 29.63
C SER A 179 -5.36 6.36 28.85
N LYS A 180 -4.13 6.88 28.69
CA LYS A 180 -3.04 6.15 28.03
C LYS A 180 -2.53 4.97 28.83
N MET A 181 -2.51 5.05 30.16
CA MET A 181 -2.16 3.91 31.01
C MET A 181 -3.17 2.78 30.84
N ILE A 182 -4.47 3.10 30.92
CA ILE A 182 -5.56 2.16 30.70
C ILE A 182 -5.50 1.57 29.29
N PHE A 183 -5.33 2.41 28.27
CA PHE A 183 -5.13 1.99 26.89
C PHE A 183 -3.99 0.97 26.74
N SER A 184 -2.85 1.24 27.39
CA SER A 184 -1.69 0.37 27.33
C SER A 184 -1.95 -0.98 28.00
N SER A 185 -2.68 -1.00 29.13
CA SER A 185 -3.12 -2.24 29.78
C SER A 185 -4.02 -3.06 28.84
N HIS A 186 -5.06 -2.43 28.27
CA HIS A 186 -5.98 -3.08 27.33
C HIS A 186 -5.25 -3.58 26.08
N TRP A 187 -4.26 -2.83 25.57
CA TRP A 187 -3.43 -3.29 24.46
C TRP A 187 -2.64 -4.54 24.81
N ASN A 188 -1.99 -4.57 25.98
CA ASN A 188 -1.19 -5.72 26.41
C ASN A 188 -2.07 -6.97 26.57
N GLU A 189 -3.26 -6.82 27.15
CA GLU A 189 -4.25 -7.90 27.26
C GLU A 189 -4.73 -8.38 25.89
N TYR A 190 -5.03 -7.45 24.99
CA TYR A 190 -5.43 -7.76 23.62
C TYR A 190 -4.32 -8.52 22.88
N GLN A 191 -3.07 -8.07 22.96
CA GLN A 191 -1.94 -8.72 22.32
C GLN A 191 -1.71 -10.12 22.89
N ALA A 192 -1.72 -10.27 24.22
CA ALA A 192 -1.56 -11.55 24.89
C ALA A 192 -2.65 -12.56 24.50
N LYS A 193 -3.89 -12.10 24.33
CA LYS A 193 -5.02 -12.94 23.93
C LYS A 193 -5.00 -13.34 22.45
N ASN A 194 -4.55 -12.45 21.58
CA ASN A 194 -4.69 -12.63 20.14
C ASN A 194 -3.39 -13.02 19.42
N LYS A 195 -2.23 -13.01 20.08
CA LYS A 195 -1.00 -13.49 19.43
C LYS A 195 -1.08 -14.98 19.10
N LEU A 196 -0.50 -15.37 17.97
CA LEU A 196 -0.40 -16.77 17.55
C LEU A 196 0.89 -17.36 18.10
N SER A 197 0.77 -18.39 18.93
CA SER A 197 1.90 -18.99 19.62
C SER A 197 2.70 -19.88 18.66
N VAL A 198 3.93 -19.46 18.35
CA VAL A 198 4.93 -20.26 17.63
C VAL A 198 5.74 -21.06 18.67
N ALA A 199 6.02 -22.33 18.40
CA ALA A 199 6.82 -23.16 19.31
C ALA A 199 8.22 -22.55 19.52
N PRO A 200 8.83 -22.64 20.72
CA PRO A 200 10.07 -21.91 21.06
C PRO A 200 11.28 -22.17 20.16
N ASN A 201 11.34 -23.32 19.48
CA ASN A 201 12.41 -23.69 18.57
C ASN A 201 12.07 -23.42 17.09
N LYS A 202 10.93 -22.80 16.82
CA LYS A 202 10.45 -22.52 15.46
C LYS A 202 10.45 -21.03 15.18
N THR A 203 10.47 -20.68 13.90
CA THR A 203 10.52 -19.29 13.45
C THR A 203 9.56 -19.08 12.31
N VAL A 204 8.88 -17.92 12.31
CA VAL A 204 8.08 -17.45 11.18
C VAL A 204 8.83 -16.30 10.53
N VAL A 205 9.07 -16.40 9.22
CA VAL A 205 9.71 -15.37 8.41
C VAL A 205 8.75 -14.93 7.32
N ILE A 206 8.46 -13.64 7.25
CA ILE A 206 7.52 -13.08 6.28
C ILE A 206 8.21 -12.01 5.43
N HIS A 207 8.32 -12.28 4.13
CA HIS A 207 8.71 -11.27 3.16
C HIS A 207 7.47 -10.47 2.73
N LEU A 208 7.42 -9.19 3.12
CA LEU A 208 6.24 -8.33 3.03
C LEU A 208 5.97 -7.72 1.66
N GLY A 209 6.93 -7.80 0.73
CA GLY A 209 7.07 -6.78 -0.30
C GLY A 209 7.72 -5.52 0.27
N PRO A 210 7.67 -4.39 -0.45
CA PRO A 210 6.50 -3.89 -1.14
C PRO A 210 6.50 -4.21 -2.64
N PRO A 211 5.45 -3.82 -3.40
CA PRO A 211 5.47 -3.95 -4.85
C PRO A 211 6.72 -3.33 -5.47
N LYS A 212 7.20 -3.95 -6.55
CA LYS A 212 8.37 -3.50 -7.33
C LYS A 212 9.72 -3.65 -6.61
N THR A 213 9.84 -4.53 -5.62
CA THR A 213 11.14 -4.90 -5.03
C THR A 213 11.53 -6.35 -5.33
N GLY A 214 11.16 -6.84 -6.52
CA GLY A 214 11.57 -8.17 -6.99
C GLY A 214 10.83 -9.35 -6.33
N THR A 215 9.71 -9.10 -5.65
CA THR A 215 8.92 -10.13 -4.95
C THR A 215 8.57 -11.33 -5.81
N SER A 216 8.15 -11.12 -7.07
CA SER A 216 7.83 -12.23 -7.99
C SER A 216 9.04 -13.10 -8.33
N ALA A 217 10.25 -12.52 -8.36
CA ALA A 217 11.48 -13.28 -8.61
C ALA A 217 11.80 -14.18 -7.41
N ILE A 218 11.75 -13.62 -6.20
CA ILE A 218 11.92 -14.38 -4.94
C ILE A 218 10.88 -15.51 -4.86
N GLN A 219 9.59 -15.20 -5.04
CA GLN A 219 8.51 -16.20 -4.98
C GLN A 219 8.69 -17.34 -5.99
N ALA A 220 9.05 -17.02 -7.24
CA ALA A 220 9.27 -18.02 -8.27
C ALA A 220 10.49 -18.90 -7.95
N TRP A 221 11.54 -18.31 -7.38
CA TRP A 221 12.71 -19.06 -6.94
C TRP A 221 12.39 -19.99 -5.76
N LEU A 222 11.71 -19.49 -4.72
CA LEU A 222 11.30 -20.30 -3.57
C LEU A 222 10.38 -21.45 -3.99
N SER A 223 9.38 -21.18 -4.84
CA SER A 223 8.43 -22.19 -5.32
C SER A 223 9.09 -23.31 -6.12
N ARG A 224 10.13 -22.98 -6.90
CA ARG A 224 10.87 -23.98 -7.71
C ARG A 224 11.85 -24.82 -6.89
N ASN A 225 12.20 -24.37 -5.70
CA ASN A 225 13.19 -25.01 -4.84
C ASN A 225 12.55 -25.45 -3.51
N SER A 226 11.25 -25.75 -3.51
CA SER A 226 10.53 -26.21 -2.31
C SER A 226 11.22 -27.40 -1.67
N ASP A 227 11.66 -28.39 -2.45
CA ASP A 227 12.27 -29.61 -1.91
C ASP A 227 13.61 -29.31 -1.22
N GLN A 228 14.43 -28.43 -1.79
CA GLN A 228 15.69 -27.99 -1.18
C GLN A 228 15.45 -27.16 0.09
N LEU A 229 14.38 -26.36 0.13
CA LEU A 229 13.97 -25.66 1.35
C LEU A 229 13.55 -26.66 2.44
N LEU A 230 12.81 -27.71 2.07
CA LEU A 230 12.40 -28.77 3.00
C LEU A 230 13.60 -29.53 3.58
N GLU A 231 14.63 -29.82 2.77
CA GLU A 231 15.91 -30.40 3.25
C GLU A 231 16.57 -29.53 4.34
N LYS A 232 16.37 -28.20 4.26
CA LYS A 232 16.81 -27.22 5.25
C LYS A 232 15.81 -27.00 6.39
N LYS A 233 14.74 -27.80 6.47
CA LYS A 233 13.62 -27.67 7.42
C LYS A 233 12.89 -26.33 7.32
N ILE A 234 12.89 -25.73 6.14
CA ILE A 234 12.18 -24.49 5.81
C ILE A 234 10.94 -24.84 5.00
N TYR A 235 9.77 -24.63 5.60
CA TYR A 235 8.49 -24.82 4.93
C TYR A 235 8.07 -23.55 4.21
N TYR A 236 7.96 -23.64 2.88
CA TYR A 236 7.39 -22.61 2.04
C TYR A 236 6.09 -23.15 1.40
N PRO A 237 4.91 -22.76 1.89
CA PRO A 237 3.66 -23.39 1.47
C PRO A 237 3.40 -23.27 -0.04
N PRO A 238 2.92 -24.34 -0.68
CA PRO A 238 2.60 -24.33 -2.10
C PRO A 238 1.42 -23.38 -2.36
N HIS A 239 1.51 -22.61 -3.44
CA HIS A 239 0.47 -21.67 -3.83
C HIS A 239 0.38 -21.57 -5.35
N GLY A 240 -0.82 -21.26 -5.86
CA GLY A 240 -1.10 -21.22 -7.29
C GLY A 240 -0.65 -19.92 -7.97
N ALA A 241 -0.50 -19.98 -9.28
CA ALA A 241 -0.48 -18.80 -10.15
C ALA A 241 -1.87 -18.58 -10.76
N ASP A 242 -2.25 -17.34 -11.01
CA ASP A 242 -3.48 -17.03 -11.73
C ASP A 242 -3.42 -17.51 -13.19
N LYS A 243 -4.53 -17.36 -13.92
CA LYS A 243 -4.63 -17.72 -15.35
C LYS A 243 -3.62 -17.01 -16.27
N ASN A 244 -2.93 -15.99 -15.79
CA ASN A 244 -1.89 -15.25 -16.50
C ASN A 244 -0.48 -15.63 -16.03
N GLY A 245 -0.34 -16.66 -15.18
CA GLY A 245 0.93 -17.08 -14.59
C GLY A 245 1.44 -16.15 -13.49
N VAL A 246 0.61 -15.24 -12.96
CA VAL A 246 0.97 -14.32 -11.88
C VAL A 246 0.60 -14.96 -10.55
N SER A 247 1.60 -15.24 -9.73
CA SER A 247 1.41 -15.72 -8.36
C SER A 247 1.19 -14.53 -7.41
N SER A 248 0.20 -14.64 -6.52
CA SER A 248 0.05 -13.74 -5.37
C SER A 248 0.95 -14.12 -4.20
N GLY A 249 1.78 -15.16 -4.35
CA GLY A 249 2.51 -15.80 -3.27
C GLY A 249 1.58 -16.44 -2.25
N ASN A 250 2.02 -16.48 -1.00
CA ASN A 250 1.27 -17.00 0.14
C ASN A 250 0.14 -16.08 0.64
N PHE A 251 -0.29 -15.12 -0.18
CA PHE A 251 -1.33 -14.17 0.18
C PHE A 251 -2.62 -14.85 0.67
N SER A 252 -3.06 -15.85 -0.10
CA SER A 252 -4.27 -16.61 0.23
C SER A 252 -4.14 -17.40 1.52
N ASP A 253 -2.92 -17.69 1.98
CA ASP A 253 -2.73 -18.49 3.21
C ASP A 253 -3.15 -17.72 4.46
N LEU A 254 -3.11 -16.39 4.42
CA LEU A 254 -3.43 -15.53 5.56
C LEU A 254 -4.67 -14.67 5.36
N ILE A 255 -5.07 -14.43 4.11
CA ILE A 255 -6.09 -13.43 3.77
C ILE A 255 -7.29 -14.10 3.11
N SER A 256 -8.48 -13.79 3.64
CA SER A 256 -9.78 -14.20 3.12
C SER A 256 -10.56 -12.98 2.62
N PHE A 257 -11.67 -13.21 1.91
CA PHE A 257 -12.53 -12.16 1.38
C PHE A 257 -13.95 -12.32 1.91
N ASP A 258 -14.60 -11.20 2.24
CA ASP A 258 -15.99 -11.18 2.67
C ASP A 258 -16.97 -11.21 1.47
N THR A 259 -18.27 -11.14 1.76
CA THR A 259 -19.33 -11.15 0.73
C THR A 259 -19.30 -9.94 -0.20
N GLU A 260 -18.62 -8.85 0.19
CA GLU A 260 -18.42 -7.64 -0.62
C GLU A 260 -17.06 -7.66 -1.35
N ASN A 261 -16.36 -8.80 -1.34
CA ASN A 261 -15.03 -8.98 -1.91
C ASN A 261 -13.97 -8.04 -1.30
N ARG A 262 -14.14 -7.70 -0.01
CA ARG A 262 -13.16 -6.95 0.78
C ARG A 262 -12.24 -7.95 1.48
N GLY A 263 -10.93 -7.82 1.24
CA GLY A 263 -9.93 -8.68 1.88
C GLY A 263 -9.76 -8.37 3.37
N TYR A 264 -9.60 -9.39 4.19
CA TYR A 264 -9.37 -9.29 5.64
C TYR A 264 -8.39 -10.38 6.11
N PHE A 265 -7.68 -10.10 7.21
CA PHE A 265 -6.78 -11.08 7.82
C PHE A 265 -7.58 -12.23 8.45
N ASP A 266 -7.40 -13.45 7.96
CA ASP A 266 -8.08 -14.63 8.47
C ASP A 266 -7.30 -15.24 9.63
N TYR A 267 -7.73 -14.92 10.85
CA TYR A 267 -7.10 -15.41 12.07
C TYR A 267 -7.10 -16.93 12.16
N ASN A 268 -8.21 -17.59 11.81
CA ASN A 268 -8.33 -19.03 11.93
C ASN A 268 -7.46 -19.75 10.91
N LYS A 269 -7.41 -19.24 9.68
CA LYS A 269 -6.54 -19.79 8.64
C LYS A 269 -5.06 -19.65 9.01
N THR A 270 -4.67 -18.48 9.51
CA THR A 270 -3.30 -18.27 9.96
C THR A 270 -2.98 -19.18 11.16
N LYS A 271 -3.91 -19.30 12.11
CA LYS A 271 -3.76 -20.22 13.25
C LYS A 271 -3.55 -21.66 12.81
N GLN A 272 -4.34 -22.15 11.84
CA GLN A 272 -4.16 -23.50 11.28
C GLN A 272 -2.76 -23.68 10.71
N LEU A 273 -2.26 -22.72 9.93
CA LEU A 273 -0.91 -22.78 9.38
C LEU A 273 0.19 -22.77 10.46
N ILE A 274 0.01 -22.01 11.54
CA ILE A 274 0.92 -22.02 12.68
C ILE A 274 0.84 -23.35 13.46
N ASP A 275 -0.35 -23.92 13.63
CA ASP A 275 -0.55 -25.22 14.26
C ASP A 275 0.11 -26.35 13.42
N GLU A 276 0.03 -26.27 12.08
CA GLU A 276 0.75 -27.14 11.15
C GLU A 276 2.26 -26.99 11.29
N LEU A 277 2.77 -25.75 11.31
CA LEU A 277 4.19 -25.50 11.61
C LEU A 277 4.56 -26.15 12.93
N ASN A 278 3.82 -25.89 14.01
CA ASN A 278 4.11 -26.38 15.36
C ASN A 278 4.09 -27.91 15.47
N SER A 279 3.24 -28.59 14.73
CA SER A 279 3.15 -30.07 14.73
C SER A 279 4.11 -30.78 13.75
N SER A 280 4.74 -30.04 12.83
CA SER A 280 5.69 -30.60 11.86
C SER A 280 7.13 -30.69 12.38
N ASP A 281 8.03 -31.31 11.59
CA ASP A 281 9.48 -31.30 11.83
C ASP A 281 10.19 -30.04 11.30
N TYR A 282 9.45 -29.15 10.62
CA TYR A 282 9.97 -27.90 10.10
C TYR A 282 10.36 -26.95 11.23
N GLN A 283 11.46 -26.22 11.02
CA GLN A 283 11.94 -25.21 11.96
C GLN A 283 11.50 -23.80 11.54
N THR A 284 11.36 -23.55 10.24
CA THR A 284 11.01 -22.23 9.73
C THR A 284 9.78 -22.30 8.83
N LEU A 285 8.78 -21.46 9.08
CA LEU A 285 7.75 -21.14 8.11
C LEU A 285 8.16 -19.87 7.35
N LEU A 286 8.36 -19.99 6.05
CA LEU A 286 8.63 -18.87 5.16
C LEU A 286 7.38 -18.52 4.38
N LEU A 287 6.97 -17.25 4.41
CA LEU A 287 5.86 -16.73 3.61
C LEU A 287 6.32 -15.53 2.79
N SER A 288 5.85 -15.42 1.54
CA SER A 288 6.16 -14.25 0.71
C SER A 288 4.98 -13.79 -0.11
N SER A 289 4.62 -12.51 0.04
CA SER A 289 3.66 -11.83 -0.82
C SER A 289 3.86 -10.33 -0.82
N GLU A 290 3.82 -9.67 -1.99
CA GLU A 290 3.80 -8.20 -2.05
C GLU A 290 2.50 -7.62 -1.48
N HIS A 291 1.44 -8.44 -1.38
CA HIS A 291 0.17 -8.03 -0.83
C HIS A 291 0.15 -8.02 0.70
N PHE A 292 1.10 -8.69 1.37
CA PHE A 292 1.24 -8.62 2.83
C PHE A 292 1.52 -7.21 3.31
N TYR A 293 2.20 -6.39 2.50
CA TYR A 293 2.37 -4.97 2.76
C TYR A 293 1.06 -4.25 3.06
N TYR A 294 -0.11 -4.69 2.59
CA TYR A 294 -1.39 -4.02 2.87
C TYR A 294 -2.11 -4.48 4.14
N TYR A 295 -1.52 -5.43 4.89
CA TYR A 295 -2.11 -6.04 6.09
C TYR A 295 -1.19 -5.97 7.30
N LEU A 296 -0.28 -4.99 7.33
CA LEU A 296 0.76 -4.86 8.37
C LEU A 296 0.20 -4.80 9.79
N LEU A 297 -0.96 -4.14 9.98
CA LEU A 297 -1.61 -3.99 11.28
C LEU A 297 -1.82 -5.35 11.94
N TRP A 298 -2.39 -6.30 11.20
CA TRP A 298 -2.68 -7.64 11.69
C TRP A 298 -1.46 -8.54 11.72
N LEU A 299 -0.62 -8.49 10.68
CA LEU A 299 0.61 -9.30 10.62
C LEU A 299 1.52 -8.99 11.81
N PHE A 300 1.79 -7.72 12.09
CA PHE A 300 2.66 -7.31 13.19
C PHE A 300 2.06 -7.59 14.57
N THR A 301 0.74 -7.64 14.68
CA THR A 301 0.06 -7.82 15.96
C THR A 301 -0.13 -9.29 16.32
N PHE A 302 -0.54 -10.12 15.35
CA PHE A 302 -0.87 -11.52 15.61
C PHE A 302 0.32 -12.46 15.40
N LEU A 303 1.35 -12.04 14.66
CA LEU A 303 2.60 -12.75 14.47
C LEU A 303 3.74 -11.88 15.03
N ASP A 304 3.63 -11.52 16.31
CA ASP A 304 4.55 -10.60 16.99
C ASP A 304 5.98 -11.15 17.10
N ASP A 305 6.13 -12.46 17.24
CA ASP A 305 7.43 -13.15 17.26
C ASP A 305 8.03 -13.39 15.86
N ALA A 306 7.34 -13.02 14.77
CA ALA A 306 7.83 -13.24 13.41
C ALA A 306 8.92 -12.23 12.99
N ARG A 307 9.84 -12.68 12.14
CA ARG A 307 10.79 -11.81 11.42
C ARG A 307 10.17 -11.32 10.12
N PHE A 308 10.12 -10.01 9.91
CA PHE A 308 9.57 -9.40 8.71
C PHE A 308 10.68 -8.83 7.83
N ILE A 309 10.80 -9.31 6.59
CA ILE A 309 11.76 -8.79 5.62
C ILE A 309 11.07 -7.76 4.73
N PHE A 310 11.61 -6.54 4.69
CA PHE A 310 11.10 -5.45 3.87
C PHE A 310 12.22 -4.81 3.05
N TYR A 311 12.02 -4.73 1.73
CA TYR A 311 12.97 -4.08 0.83
C TYR A 311 12.63 -2.60 0.62
N ILE A 312 13.59 -1.73 0.89
CA ILE A 312 13.54 -0.30 0.59
C ILE A 312 14.07 -0.09 -0.83
N ARG A 313 13.27 0.55 -1.69
CA ARG A 313 13.70 0.92 -3.05
C ARG A 313 13.75 2.42 -3.20
N HIS A 314 14.69 2.91 -4.00
CA HIS A 314 14.82 4.34 -4.28
C HIS A 314 13.49 4.93 -4.81
N PRO A 315 12.95 6.00 -4.21
CA PRO A 315 11.63 6.52 -4.57
C PRO A 315 11.48 6.91 -6.04
N ILE A 316 12.52 7.47 -6.66
CA ILE A 316 12.47 7.81 -8.11
C ILE A 316 12.27 6.55 -8.96
N ALA A 317 13.00 5.47 -8.67
CA ALA A 317 12.82 4.21 -9.39
C ALA A 317 11.44 3.60 -9.16
N VAL A 318 10.85 3.77 -7.97
CA VAL A 318 9.47 3.35 -7.69
C VAL A 318 8.47 4.14 -8.55
N LEU A 319 8.64 5.46 -8.64
CA LEU A 319 7.77 6.33 -9.44
C LEU A 319 7.80 5.96 -10.92
N GLU A 320 8.99 5.81 -11.51
CA GLU A 320 9.14 5.46 -12.92
C GLU A 320 8.62 4.05 -13.19
N SER A 321 8.99 3.07 -12.37
CA SER A 321 8.47 1.70 -12.48
C SER A 321 6.95 1.65 -12.34
N GLY A 322 6.37 2.51 -11.49
CA GLY A 322 4.93 2.66 -11.31
C GLY A 322 4.25 3.20 -12.58
N TYR A 323 4.82 4.22 -13.21
CA TYR A 323 4.29 4.75 -14.48
C TYR A 323 4.36 3.72 -15.61
N HIS A 324 5.50 3.02 -15.78
CA HIS A 324 5.63 1.93 -16.76
C HIS A 324 4.57 0.85 -16.53
N GLN A 325 4.33 0.45 -15.27
CA GLN A 325 3.28 -0.50 -14.93
C GLN A 325 1.88 0.02 -15.26
N GLY A 326 1.63 1.31 -14.99
CA GLY A 326 0.39 2.00 -15.34
C GLY A 326 0.07 1.87 -16.83
N VAL A 327 1.05 2.14 -17.69
CA VAL A 327 0.89 2.01 -19.14
C VAL A 327 0.71 0.56 -19.57
N LYS A 328 1.47 -0.39 -18.99
CA LYS A 328 1.42 -1.81 -19.37
C LYS A 328 0.12 -2.51 -18.95
N ARG A 329 -0.34 -2.30 -17.71
CA ARG A 329 -1.36 -3.15 -17.08
C ARG A 329 -2.62 -2.40 -16.64
N HIS A 330 -2.58 -1.07 -16.56
CA HIS A 330 -3.69 -0.26 -16.05
C HIS A 330 -4.23 0.73 -17.09
N MET A 331 -3.93 0.50 -18.37
CA MET A 331 -4.45 1.27 -19.51
C MET A 331 -4.18 2.78 -19.38
N LYS A 332 -3.07 3.18 -18.76
CA LYS A 332 -2.72 4.60 -18.61
C LYS A 332 -2.52 5.27 -19.97
N THR A 333 -3.15 6.43 -20.17
CA THR A 333 -3.11 7.21 -21.43
C THR A 333 -2.39 8.55 -21.25
N GLU A 334 -2.21 9.04 -20.03
CA GLU A 334 -1.58 10.33 -19.75
C GLU A 334 -0.06 10.26 -19.88
N LYS A 335 0.55 11.36 -20.35
CA LYS A 335 2.02 11.51 -20.37
C LYS A 335 2.57 11.48 -18.94
N PHE A 336 3.83 11.06 -18.80
CA PHE A 336 4.53 11.17 -17.53
C PHE A 336 4.67 12.66 -17.18
N ALA A 337 4.33 13.00 -15.94
CA ALA A 337 4.54 14.32 -15.39
C ALA A 337 5.46 14.19 -14.18
N THR A 338 6.58 14.92 -14.21
CA THR A 338 7.51 14.95 -13.09
C THR A 338 6.84 15.62 -11.89
N PRO A 339 6.72 14.93 -10.74
CA PRO A 339 6.11 15.53 -9.57
C PRO A 339 7.03 16.60 -8.96
N THR A 340 6.43 17.56 -8.26
CA THR A 340 7.17 18.62 -7.55
C THR A 340 7.84 18.12 -6.26
N SER A 341 7.40 16.98 -5.74
CA SER A 341 7.97 16.30 -4.58
C SER A 341 7.76 14.80 -4.69
N ILE A 342 8.61 14.04 -4.03
CA ILE A 342 8.53 12.59 -3.90
C ILE A 342 8.89 12.22 -2.47
N SER A 343 8.45 11.05 -2.02
CA SER A 343 8.75 10.59 -0.68
C SER A 343 8.98 9.09 -0.58
N PHE A 344 9.62 8.67 0.49
CA PHE A 344 9.72 7.30 0.98
C PHE A 344 8.36 6.80 1.52
N SER A 345 7.30 6.88 0.72
CA SER A 345 5.92 6.60 1.19
C SER A 345 5.78 5.21 1.82
N ASN A 346 6.36 4.17 1.20
CA ASN A 346 6.25 2.82 1.74
C ASN A 346 7.06 2.63 3.03
N LEU A 347 8.25 3.21 3.11
CA LEU A 347 9.09 3.16 4.30
C LEU A 347 8.46 3.94 5.47
N LYS A 348 7.87 5.12 5.21
CA LYS A 348 7.12 5.87 6.24
C LYS A 348 5.98 5.06 6.84
N VAL A 349 5.20 4.38 6.00
CA VAL A 349 4.06 3.56 6.44
C VAL A 349 4.55 2.41 7.30
N ILE A 350 5.49 1.60 6.81
CA ILE A 350 5.95 0.44 7.58
C ILE A 350 6.66 0.87 8.86
N SER A 351 7.50 1.92 8.81
CA SER A 351 8.19 2.49 9.97
C SER A 351 7.19 2.93 11.05
N ARG A 352 6.15 3.68 10.66
CA ARG A 352 5.11 4.12 11.60
C ARG A 352 4.40 2.93 12.26
N ILE A 353 3.93 1.97 11.47
CA ILE A 353 3.19 0.81 12.00
C ILE A 353 4.12 -0.09 12.84
N SER A 354 5.35 -0.36 12.38
CA SER A 354 6.30 -1.21 13.09
C SER A 354 6.74 -0.60 14.41
N THR A 355 6.94 0.72 14.46
CA THR A 355 7.29 1.42 15.70
C THR A 355 6.11 1.43 16.67
N GLU A 356 4.89 1.65 16.18
CA GLU A 356 3.70 1.62 17.03
C GLU A 356 3.47 0.24 17.66
N ILE A 357 3.54 -0.84 16.85
CA ILE A 357 3.30 -2.22 17.27
C ILE A 357 4.53 -2.89 17.92
N ASN A 358 5.73 -2.32 17.75
CA ASN A 358 7.01 -2.92 18.11
C ASN A 358 7.33 -4.21 17.32
N ALA A 359 7.19 -4.16 16.00
CA ALA A 359 7.41 -5.30 15.11
C ALA A 359 8.89 -5.50 14.73
N ASN A 360 9.32 -6.74 14.60
CA ASN A 360 10.68 -7.11 14.19
C ASN A 360 10.85 -7.04 12.65
N VAL A 361 11.17 -5.85 12.14
CA VAL A 361 11.39 -5.62 10.71
C VAL A 361 12.89 -5.57 10.39
N GLU A 362 13.34 -6.44 9.50
CA GLU A 362 14.63 -6.38 8.84
C GLU A 362 14.52 -5.58 7.53
N TYR A 363 15.21 -4.44 7.48
CA TYR A 363 15.23 -3.56 6.33
C TYR A 363 16.37 -3.95 5.36
N ARG A 364 16.01 -4.37 4.16
CA ARG A 364 16.93 -4.63 3.03
C ARG A 364 16.86 -3.49 2.02
N PHE A 365 17.85 -3.38 1.14
CA PHE A 365 17.95 -2.28 0.17
C PHE A 365 17.92 -2.84 -1.25
N PHE A 366 16.90 -2.47 -2.01
CA PHE A 366 16.69 -2.92 -3.39
C PHE A 366 17.56 -2.11 -4.36
N ASP A 367 18.85 -2.43 -4.39
CA ASP A 367 19.83 -1.91 -5.34
C ASP A 367 20.95 -2.95 -5.55
N GLU A 368 21.34 -3.18 -6.81
CA GLU A 368 22.37 -4.17 -7.18
C GLU A 368 23.70 -3.96 -6.44
N LYS A 369 24.06 -2.70 -6.12
CA LYS A 369 25.30 -2.38 -5.40
C LYS A 369 25.19 -2.61 -3.89
N LEU A 370 23.98 -2.66 -3.36
CA LEU A 370 23.71 -2.83 -1.93
C LEU A 370 23.33 -4.26 -1.55
N PHE A 371 23.10 -5.11 -2.55
CA PHE A 371 22.80 -6.52 -2.39
C PHE A 371 24.00 -7.28 -1.84
N ASP A 372 23.79 -7.97 -0.73
CA ASP A 372 24.77 -8.91 -0.21
C ASP A 372 24.92 -10.07 -1.22
N GLY A 373 26.15 -10.32 -1.68
CA GLY A 373 26.42 -11.28 -2.76
C GLY A 373 26.09 -10.80 -4.18
N GLY A 374 25.68 -9.54 -4.36
CA GLY A 374 25.56 -8.88 -5.67
C GLY A 374 24.31 -9.20 -6.49
N SER A 375 23.35 -9.94 -5.93
CA SER A 375 22.08 -10.27 -6.59
C SER A 375 20.91 -10.23 -5.61
N LEU A 376 19.68 -10.11 -6.12
CA LEU A 376 18.49 -10.10 -5.25
C LEU A 376 18.35 -11.41 -4.48
N HIS A 377 18.61 -12.54 -5.13
CA HIS A 377 18.47 -13.86 -4.49
C HIS A 377 19.54 -14.10 -3.44
N SER A 378 20.80 -13.69 -3.70
CA SER A 378 21.88 -13.78 -2.70
C SER A 378 21.64 -12.86 -1.52
N ASP A 379 21.09 -11.66 -1.76
CA ASP A 379 20.74 -10.72 -0.69
C ASP A 379 19.62 -11.30 0.19
N PHE A 380 18.62 -11.93 -0.43
CA PHE A 380 17.56 -12.61 0.30
C PHE A 380 18.07 -13.84 1.07
N SER A 381 18.95 -14.65 0.48
CA SER A 381 19.62 -15.76 1.19
C SER A 381 20.36 -15.27 2.43
N ALA A 382 21.00 -14.10 2.37
CA ALA A 382 21.76 -13.52 3.48
C ALA A 382 20.89 -13.16 4.70
N CYS A 383 19.55 -13.12 4.56
CA CYS A 383 18.62 -12.99 5.68
C CYS A 383 18.49 -14.28 6.53
N PHE A 384 19.16 -15.37 6.15
CA PHE A 384 19.10 -16.67 6.79
C PHE A 384 20.51 -17.19 7.08
N SER A 385 20.67 -17.90 8.19
CA SER A 385 21.96 -18.52 8.56
C SER A 385 22.28 -19.76 7.73
N ASP A 386 21.26 -20.57 7.41
CA ASP A 386 21.35 -21.71 6.50
C ASP A 386 20.18 -21.64 5.51
N PHE A 387 20.49 -21.59 4.21
CA PHE A 387 19.51 -21.40 3.14
C PHE A 387 19.95 -22.07 1.84
N ILE A 388 19.04 -22.10 0.88
CA ILE A 388 19.34 -22.56 -0.48
C ILE A 388 20.26 -21.58 -1.21
N SER A 389 21.09 -22.10 -2.10
CA SER A 389 22.03 -21.29 -2.89
C SER A 389 21.30 -20.43 -3.92
N ALA A 390 21.75 -19.18 -4.08
CA ALA A 390 21.26 -18.30 -5.12
C ALA A 390 21.56 -18.88 -6.52
N PRO A 391 20.67 -18.66 -7.51
CA PRO A 391 20.89 -19.12 -8.88
C PRO A 391 22.09 -18.41 -9.53
N THR A 392 22.91 -19.16 -10.26
CA THR A 392 24.09 -18.63 -10.97
C THR A 392 23.77 -17.78 -12.21
N ASN A 393 22.58 -17.97 -12.81
CA ASN A 393 22.13 -17.23 -13.99
C ASN A 393 20.76 -16.60 -13.74
N GLU A 394 20.74 -15.27 -13.61
CA GLU A 394 19.49 -14.52 -13.50
C GLU A 394 18.96 -14.15 -14.88
N ARG A 395 17.86 -14.79 -15.31
CA ARG A 395 17.10 -14.27 -16.43
C ARG A 395 16.33 -13.03 -15.94
N ARG A 396 16.74 -11.83 -16.38
CA ARG A 396 15.99 -10.59 -16.10
C ARG A 396 14.56 -10.71 -16.64
N LEU A 397 13.63 -11.04 -15.76
CA LEU A 397 12.20 -11.10 -16.03
C LEU A 397 11.58 -9.74 -15.68
N ASN A 398 11.66 -8.81 -16.63
CA ASN A 398 10.81 -7.61 -16.81
C ASN A 398 11.60 -6.53 -17.55
N THR A 399 11.41 -6.43 -18.85
CA THR A 399 12.00 -5.35 -19.63
C THR A 399 11.14 -4.11 -19.50
N GLN A 400 11.74 -2.98 -19.11
CA GLN A 400 11.08 -1.69 -19.30
C GLN A 400 10.79 -1.53 -20.80
N TYR A 401 9.68 -0.88 -21.14
CA TYR A 401 9.48 -0.49 -22.53
C TYR A 401 10.56 0.51 -22.91
N SER A 402 11.03 0.48 -24.16
CA SER A 402 11.76 1.60 -24.75
C SER A 402 10.87 2.86 -24.81
N ALA A 403 11.46 4.04 -25.00
CA ALA A 403 10.72 5.30 -25.00
C ALA A 403 9.60 5.32 -26.05
N GLY A 404 9.91 4.88 -27.27
CA GLY A 404 8.97 4.73 -28.36
C GLY A 404 7.89 3.68 -28.09
N ALA A 405 8.25 2.56 -27.49
CA ALA A 405 7.29 1.52 -27.14
C ALA A 405 6.28 2.01 -26.08
N LEU A 406 6.75 2.80 -25.12
CA LEU A 406 5.92 3.43 -24.10
C LEU A 406 4.95 4.45 -24.71
N ILE A 407 5.39 5.24 -25.70
CA ILE A 407 4.52 6.16 -26.46
C ILE A 407 3.42 5.39 -27.19
N LEU A 408 3.80 4.36 -27.96
CA LEU A 408 2.84 3.59 -28.76
C LEU A 408 1.80 2.90 -27.88
N MET A 409 2.22 2.23 -26.80
CA MET A 409 1.29 1.55 -25.90
C MET A 409 0.32 2.54 -25.24
N ARG A 410 0.81 3.73 -24.85
CA ARG A 410 -0.02 4.79 -24.26
C ARG A 410 -1.10 5.28 -25.23
N MET A 411 -0.77 5.46 -26.51
CA MET A 411 -1.76 5.80 -27.55
C MET A 411 -2.80 4.68 -27.71
N VAL A 412 -2.33 3.43 -27.84
CA VAL A 412 -3.23 2.27 -28.02
C VAL A 412 -4.10 2.00 -26.80
N ASN A 413 -3.67 2.38 -25.59
CA ASN A 413 -4.53 2.32 -24.41
C ASN A 413 -5.81 3.16 -24.54
N GLY A 414 -5.79 4.25 -25.33
CA GLY A 414 -6.94 5.13 -25.55
C GLY A 414 -8.04 4.55 -26.44
N PHE A 415 -7.71 3.62 -27.34
CA PHE A 415 -8.68 3.11 -28.33
C PHE A 415 -8.68 1.59 -28.53
N GLY A 416 -7.64 0.89 -28.11
CA GLY A 416 -7.48 -0.54 -28.38
C GLY A 416 -8.44 -1.39 -27.56
N ASP A 417 -8.82 -2.55 -28.08
CA ASP A 417 -9.50 -3.57 -27.28
C ASP A 417 -8.50 -4.39 -26.44
N LYS A 418 -9.02 -5.26 -25.56
CA LYS A 418 -8.17 -6.10 -24.71
C LYS A 418 -7.23 -6.99 -25.52
N PHE A 419 -7.68 -7.47 -26.69
CA PHE A 419 -6.90 -8.37 -27.51
C PHE A 419 -5.71 -7.63 -28.14
N LEU A 420 -5.96 -6.50 -28.79
CA LEU A 420 -4.94 -5.64 -29.39
C LEU A 420 -3.87 -5.25 -28.36
N ARG A 421 -4.29 -4.76 -27.19
CA ARG A 421 -3.35 -4.41 -26.11
C ARG A 421 -2.49 -5.59 -25.67
N THR A 422 -3.07 -6.79 -25.57
CA THR A 422 -2.33 -7.99 -25.13
C THR A 422 -1.25 -8.37 -26.16
N GLU A 423 -1.61 -8.45 -27.43
CA GLU A 423 -0.66 -8.81 -28.50
C GLU A 423 0.43 -7.74 -28.66
N LEU A 424 0.06 -6.47 -28.54
CA LEU A 424 1.00 -5.35 -28.60
C LEU A 424 1.94 -5.33 -27.40
N ASP A 425 1.47 -5.58 -26.19
CA ASP A 425 2.31 -5.66 -24.98
C ASP A 425 3.40 -6.72 -25.14
N PHE A 426 3.05 -7.93 -25.60
CA PHE A 426 4.02 -8.98 -25.88
C PHE A 426 5.07 -8.57 -26.91
N TRP A 427 4.64 -7.96 -28.02
CA TRP A 427 5.56 -7.51 -29.07
C TRP A 427 6.50 -6.40 -28.56
N LEU A 428 5.96 -5.40 -27.86
CA LEU A 428 6.72 -4.25 -27.36
C LEU A 428 7.72 -4.63 -26.28
N GLN A 429 7.36 -5.54 -25.37
CA GLN A 429 8.28 -6.04 -24.35
C GLN A 429 9.49 -6.73 -24.98
N ARG A 430 9.26 -7.52 -26.03
CA ARG A 430 10.33 -8.20 -26.77
C ARG A 430 11.22 -7.23 -27.54
N ASP A 431 10.65 -6.25 -28.24
CA ASP A 431 11.48 -5.24 -28.95
C ASP A 431 12.32 -4.39 -27.98
N SER A 432 11.82 -4.20 -26.75
CA SER A 432 12.50 -3.42 -25.72
C SER A 432 13.62 -4.19 -25.00
N GLU A 433 13.74 -5.52 -25.17
CA GLU A 433 14.75 -6.35 -24.49
C GLU A 433 16.20 -5.91 -24.75
N THR A 434 16.46 -5.36 -25.93
CA THR A 434 17.82 -4.94 -26.34
C THR A 434 18.04 -3.44 -26.18
N GLN A 435 17.05 -2.70 -25.69
CA GLN A 435 17.15 -1.25 -25.53
C GLN A 435 17.70 -0.89 -24.15
N PRO A 436 18.53 0.16 -24.04
CA PRO A 436 18.98 0.63 -22.74
C PRO A 436 17.81 1.20 -21.93
N ASN A 437 17.85 1.01 -20.61
CA ASN A 437 16.92 1.67 -19.70
C ASN A 437 17.16 3.19 -19.72
N PHE A 438 16.11 3.97 -19.49
CA PHE A 438 16.14 5.43 -19.52
C PHE A 438 15.35 6.03 -18.36
N SER A 439 15.61 7.31 -18.07
CA SER A 439 14.87 8.12 -17.09
C SER A 439 13.75 8.89 -17.80
N LEU A 440 12.58 8.94 -17.16
CA LEU A 440 11.47 9.82 -17.53
C LEU A 440 11.61 11.21 -16.89
N ILE A 441 12.57 11.38 -15.97
CA ILE A 441 12.80 12.61 -15.23
C ILE A 441 14.05 13.31 -15.75
N PRO A 442 13.94 14.60 -16.13
CA PRO A 442 15.09 15.43 -16.50
C PRO A 442 16.13 15.53 -15.37
N PRO A 443 17.45 15.58 -15.67
CA PRO A 443 18.50 15.63 -14.65
C PRO A 443 18.33 16.78 -13.64
N ASP A 444 17.98 17.99 -14.08
CA ASP A 444 17.77 19.17 -13.22
C ASP A 444 16.63 18.97 -12.19
N LYS A 445 15.67 18.11 -12.51
CA LYS A 445 14.58 17.76 -11.59
C LYS A 445 14.97 16.65 -10.63
N ILE A 446 15.86 15.75 -11.02
CA ILE A 446 16.35 14.69 -10.13
C ILE A 446 17.06 15.30 -8.92
N ASP A 447 17.94 16.27 -9.13
CA ASP A 447 18.71 16.89 -8.04
C ASP A 447 17.80 17.54 -6.99
N ASN A 448 16.77 18.27 -7.46
CA ASN A 448 15.77 18.89 -6.59
C ASN A 448 14.96 17.86 -5.79
N LEU A 449 14.65 16.70 -6.39
CA LEU A 449 13.96 15.61 -5.69
C LEU A 449 14.89 14.91 -4.69
N GLN A 450 16.17 14.73 -5.04
CA GLN A 450 17.16 14.10 -4.15
C GLN A 450 17.36 14.91 -2.87
N ILE A 451 17.48 16.24 -2.95
CA ILE A 451 17.61 17.09 -1.75
C ILE A 451 16.46 16.85 -0.76
N LYS A 452 15.22 16.77 -1.27
CA LYS A 452 14.04 16.51 -0.44
C LYS A 452 14.04 15.10 0.13
N LEU A 453 14.49 14.11 -0.64
CA LEU A 453 14.61 12.72 -0.20
C LEU A 453 15.68 12.55 0.88
N MET A 454 16.82 13.25 0.79
CA MET A 454 17.86 13.23 1.82
C MET A 454 17.33 13.80 3.14
N GLN A 455 16.65 14.94 3.11
CA GLN A 455 16.02 15.52 4.29
C GLN A 455 14.97 14.60 4.94
N GLU A 456 14.22 13.85 4.13
CA GLU A 456 13.27 12.86 4.64
C GLU A 456 13.98 11.61 5.20
N ALA A 457 15.04 11.15 4.55
CA ALA A 457 15.85 10.02 5.01
C ALA A 457 16.47 10.29 6.38
N ASP A 458 16.96 11.51 6.63
CA ASP A 458 17.47 11.92 7.94
C ASP A 458 16.43 11.76 9.05
N LYS A 459 15.18 12.15 8.79
CA LYS A 459 14.07 11.96 9.73
C LYS A 459 13.75 10.48 9.93
N LEU A 460 13.73 9.71 8.83
CA LEU A 460 13.44 8.28 8.87
C LEU A 460 14.50 7.48 9.64
N LYS A 461 15.77 7.84 9.53
CA LYS A 461 16.87 7.24 10.31
C LYS A 461 16.66 7.39 11.82
N GLN A 462 16.08 8.51 12.25
CA GLN A 462 15.83 8.80 13.66
C GLN A 462 14.60 8.06 14.21
N CYS A 463 13.56 7.87 13.40
CA CYS A 463 12.29 7.31 13.85
C CYS A 463 12.04 5.84 13.47
N THR A 464 12.95 5.22 12.71
CA THR A 464 12.83 3.82 12.26
C THR A 464 13.88 2.95 12.96
N PRO A 465 13.50 2.16 13.97
CA PRO A 465 14.42 1.23 14.62
C PRO A 465 15.06 0.25 13.60
N ASN A 466 16.30 -0.15 13.85
CA ASN A 466 17.03 -1.18 13.08
C ASN A 466 17.28 -0.87 11.59
N ILE A 467 16.97 0.34 11.10
CA ILE A 467 17.33 0.73 9.73
C ILE A 467 18.84 0.96 9.62
N ASN A 468 19.47 0.42 8.57
CA ASN A 468 20.86 0.74 8.28
C ASN A 468 20.96 2.12 7.61
N GLY A 469 21.23 3.15 8.40
CA GLY A 469 21.33 4.53 7.93
C GLY A 469 22.36 4.72 6.82
N THR A 470 23.52 4.07 6.93
CA THR A 470 24.59 4.14 5.91
C THR A 470 24.15 3.53 4.57
N LYS A 471 23.49 2.37 4.58
CA LYS A 471 22.94 1.78 3.34
C LYS A 471 21.81 2.65 2.77
N LEU A 472 21.01 3.34 3.59
CA LEU A 472 19.99 4.28 3.12
C LEU A 472 20.60 5.51 2.45
N ASP A 473 21.63 6.10 3.04
CA ASP A 473 22.36 7.21 2.45
C ASP A 473 23.02 6.77 1.13
N THR A 474 23.65 5.59 1.13
CA THR A 474 24.25 5.01 -0.08
C THR A 474 23.21 4.76 -1.19
N LEU A 475 22.00 4.32 -0.84
CA LEU A 475 20.89 4.12 -1.80
C LEU A 475 20.53 5.43 -2.52
N LEU A 476 20.59 6.57 -1.83
CA LEU A 476 20.32 7.89 -2.39
C LEU A 476 21.50 8.42 -3.20
N GLU A 477 22.71 8.38 -2.63
CA GLU A 477 23.93 8.91 -3.25
C GLU A 477 24.33 8.16 -4.52
N GLN A 478 24.17 6.83 -4.52
CA GLN A 478 24.55 5.99 -5.65
C GLN A 478 23.41 5.77 -6.64
N TYR A 479 22.30 6.49 -6.49
CA TYR A 479 21.17 6.37 -7.41
C TYR A 479 21.65 6.56 -8.84
N LYS A 480 21.49 5.50 -9.64
CA LYS A 480 21.93 5.53 -11.03
C LYS A 480 21.06 6.51 -11.81
N HIS A 481 21.64 7.65 -12.17
CA HIS A 481 21.05 8.55 -13.16
C HIS A 481 21.01 7.82 -14.50
N LEU A 482 19.86 7.25 -14.85
CA LEU A 482 19.63 6.71 -16.17
C LEU A 482 19.62 7.87 -17.18
N ASN A 483 20.01 7.60 -18.42
CA ASN A 483 19.97 8.60 -19.48
C ASN A 483 18.54 9.11 -19.63
N TYR A 484 18.36 10.42 -19.53
CA TYR A 484 17.07 11.05 -19.82
C TYR A 484 16.89 11.10 -21.34
N TYR A 485 15.79 10.54 -21.84
CA TYR A 485 15.46 10.63 -23.25
C TYR A 485 14.77 11.95 -23.53
N THR A 486 15.40 12.77 -24.37
CA THR A 486 14.81 14.00 -24.88
C THR A 486 13.56 13.69 -25.73
N ASN A 487 12.78 14.73 -26.03
CA ASN A 487 11.62 14.58 -26.93
C ASN A 487 12.03 14.07 -28.32
N ASP A 488 13.22 14.48 -28.80
CA ASP A 488 13.74 14.08 -30.10
C ASP A 488 14.15 12.61 -30.09
N GLU A 489 14.96 12.18 -29.11
CA GLU A 489 15.35 10.76 -28.96
C GLU A 489 14.14 9.84 -28.76
N SER A 490 13.14 10.30 -27.99
CA SER A 490 11.88 9.57 -27.82
C SER A 490 11.11 9.44 -29.14
N THR A 491 11.15 10.47 -29.98
CA THR A 491 10.50 10.48 -31.30
C THR A 491 11.25 9.59 -32.29
N GLU A 492 12.58 9.58 -32.26
CA GLU A 492 13.41 8.67 -33.05
C GLU A 492 13.14 7.21 -32.69
N ASP A 493 13.12 6.87 -31.40
CA ASP A 493 12.80 5.52 -30.93
C ASP A 493 11.35 5.13 -31.27
N PHE A 494 10.40 6.07 -31.20
CA PHE A 494 9.02 5.85 -31.65
C PHE A 494 8.95 5.49 -33.13
N ASN A 495 9.63 6.24 -34.00
CA ASN A 495 9.69 5.94 -35.43
C ASN A 495 10.36 4.58 -35.71
N ARG A 496 11.42 4.24 -34.96
CA ARG A 496 12.07 2.91 -35.01
C ARG A 496 11.07 1.79 -34.66
N VAL A 497 10.31 1.97 -33.58
CA VAL A 497 9.28 1.01 -33.14
C VAL A 497 8.22 0.82 -34.21
N LEU A 498 7.67 1.89 -34.78
CA LEU A 498 6.66 1.81 -35.84
C LEU A 498 7.18 1.07 -37.09
N LEU A 499 8.42 1.37 -37.50
CA LEU A 499 9.05 0.72 -38.65
C LEU A 499 9.24 -0.78 -38.43
N LYS A 500 9.79 -1.19 -37.27
CA LYS A 500 9.98 -2.59 -36.93
C LYS A 500 8.66 -3.33 -36.78
N LEU A 501 7.64 -2.72 -36.17
CA LEU A 501 6.33 -3.33 -36.00
C LEU A 501 5.66 -3.57 -37.36
N ARG A 502 5.78 -2.62 -38.28
CA ARG A 502 5.31 -2.79 -39.67
C ARG A 502 5.99 -3.95 -40.37
N GLN A 503 7.30 -4.10 -40.22
CA GLN A 503 8.06 -5.17 -40.89
C GLN A 503 7.75 -6.55 -40.31
N SER A 504 7.65 -6.64 -38.98
CA SER A 504 7.53 -7.93 -38.27
C SER A 504 6.10 -8.37 -37.98
N SER A 505 5.14 -7.45 -37.93
CA SER A 505 3.73 -7.74 -37.59
C SER A 505 2.73 -6.83 -38.33
N PRO A 506 2.62 -6.90 -39.68
CA PRO A 506 1.70 -6.06 -40.47
C PRO A 506 0.22 -6.18 -40.05
N LEU A 507 -0.18 -7.37 -39.61
CA LEU A 507 -1.51 -7.65 -39.09
C LEU A 507 -1.84 -6.86 -37.82
N LEU A 508 -0.86 -6.68 -36.94
CA LEU A 508 -1.03 -5.89 -35.73
C LEU A 508 -1.16 -4.39 -36.07
N VAL A 509 -0.36 -3.90 -37.02
CA VAL A 509 -0.48 -2.54 -37.57
C VAL A 509 -1.86 -2.28 -38.16
N SER A 510 -2.39 -3.22 -38.94
CA SER A 510 -3.74 -3.17 -39.48
C SER A 510 -4.80 -3.05 -38.37
N SER A 511 -4.67 -3.85 -37.31
CA SER A 511 -5.56 -3.77 -36.15
C SER A 511 -5.48 -2.42 -35.43
N ILE A 512 -4.26 -1.89 -35.22
CA ILE A 512 -4.04 -0.58 -34.59
C ILE A 512 -4.75 0.52 -35.38
N LEU A 513 -4.48 0.63 -36.68
CA LEU A 513 -5.05 1.68 -37.53
C LEU A 513 -6.58 1.58 -37.63
N SER A 514 -7.11 0.36 -37.76
CA SER A 514 -8.55 0.15 -37.82
C SER A 514 -9.24 0.58 -36.53
N GLN A 515 -8.72 0.18 -35.37
CA GLN A 515 -9.35 0.49 -34.07
C GLN A 515 -9.21 1.98 -33.74
N CYS A 516 -8.05 2.59 -34.05
CA CYS A 516 -7.84 4.04 -33.91
C CYS A 516 -8.86 4.84 -34.74
N ARG A 517 -9.10 4.42 -35.99
CA ARG A 517 -10.10 5.05 -36.86
C ARG A 517 -11.52 4.86 -36.34
N THR A 518 -11.85 3.68 -35.81
CA THR A 518 -13.18 3.41 -35.23
C THR A 518 -13.44 4.21 -33.96
N ALA A 519 -12.40 4.55 -33.21
CA ALA A 519 -12.50 5.41 -32.03
C ALA A 519 -12.60 6.92 -32.36
N ASP A 520 -12.59 7.29 -33.64
CA ASP A 520 -12.65 8.68 -34.14
C ASP A 520 -11.51 9.58 -33.62
N ASP A 521 -10.37 8.98 -33.27
CA ASP A 521 -9.16 9.69 -32.87
C ASP A 521 -8.34 10.08 -34.11
N ILE A 522 -8.78 11.15 -34.78
CA ILE A 522 -8.23 11.60 -36.07
C ILE A 522 -6.74 11.96 -35.95
N GLU A 523 -6.35 12.59 -34.86
CA GLU A 523 -4.96 13.03 -34.62
C GLU A 523 -4.02 11.82 -34.53
N ASN A 524 -4.31 10.88 -33.63
CA ASN A 524 -3.48 9.68 -33.49
C ASN A 524 -3.56 8.80 -34.73
N PHE A 525 -4.71 8.76 -35.43
CA PHE A 525 -4.85 7.99 -36.66
C PHE A 525 -3.91 8.51 -37.76
N GLU A 526 -3.90 9.81 -38.04
CA GLU A 526 -3.01 10.36 -39.07
C GLU A 526 -1.54 10.28 -38.68
N LEU A 527 -1.20 10.47 -37.40
CA LEU A 527 0.16 10.28 -36.89
C LEU A 527 0.64 8.84 -37.09
N LEU A 528 -0.13 7.85 -36.66
CA LEU A 528 0.21 6.43 -36.79
C LEU A 528 0.25 6.00 -38.26
N LYS A 529 -0.72 6.43 -39.07
CA LYS A 529 -0.77 6.13 -40.51
C LYS A 529 0.46 6.65 -41.24
N LYS A 530 0.87 7.89 -40.94
CA LYS A 530 2.11 8.49 -41.46
C LYS A 530 3.34 7.71 -40.98
N GLY A 531 3.44 7.43 -39.68
CA GLY A 531 4.58 6.72 -39.09
C GLY A 531 4.73 5.28 -39.59
N PHE A 532 3.62 4.56 -39.81
CA PHE A 532 3.64 3.25 -40.47
C PHE A 532 3.83 3.35 -42.00
N GLY A 533 3.80 4.54 -42.60
CA GLY A 533 3.94 4.73 -44.04
C GLY A 533 2.84 4.05 -44.88
N VAL A 534 1.62 3.98 -44.35
CA VAL A 534 0.47 3.35 -45.02
C VAL A 534 -0.18 4.35 -45.99
N LYS A 535 -0.21 4.02 -47.28
CA LYS A 535 -0.85 4.85 -48.31
C LYS A 535 -2.38 4.70 -48.27
N GLY A 536 -3.11 5.76 -48.66
CA GLY A 536 -4.58 5.80 -48.60
C GLY A 536 -5.30 4.62 -49.27
N SER A 537 -4.74 4.06 -50.34
CA SER A 537 -5.29 2.93 -51.10
C SER A 537 -5.16 1.56 -50.40
N SER A 538 -4.16 1.39 -49.52
CA SER A 538 -3.92 0.13 -48.78
C SER A 538 -4.87 -0.11 -47.60
N LEU A 539 -5.62 0.91 -47.17
CA LEU A 539 -6.57 0.82 -46.05
C LEU A 539 -7.80 -0.07 -46.34
N LYS A 540 -8.14 -0.33 -47.62
CA LYS A 540 -9.28 -1.19 -47.98
C LYS A 540 -9.04 -2.68 -47.65
N TYR A 541 -7.79 -3.12 -47.58
CA TYR A 541 -7.42 -4.52 -47.30
C TYR A 541 -7.31 -4.82 -45.79
N ILE A 542 -7.26 -3.78 -44.95
CA ILE A 542 -7.10 -3.84 -43.49
C ILE A 542 -8.34 -4.44 -42.79
N GLN A 543 -9.54 -4.18 -43.31
CA GLN A 543 -10.79 -4.72 -42.76
C GLN A 543 -10.90 -6.25 -42.95
N ILE A 544 -10.43 -6.76 -44.09
CA ILE A 544 -10.42 -8.19 -44.42
C ILE A 544 -9.42 -8.94 -43.53
N ALA A 545 -8.22 -8.38 -43.32
CA ALA A 545 -7.20 -8.94 -42.44
C ALA A 545 -7.64 -9.04 -40.96
N ASN A 546 -8.39 -8.05 -40.46
CA ASN A 546 -8.95 -8.06 -39.10
C ASN A 546 -10.01 -9.15 -38.90
N TRP A 547 -10.82 -9.44 -39.92
CA TRP A 547 -11.78 -10.54 -39.89
C TRP A 547 -11.07 -11.90 -39.79
N PHE A 548 -10.00 -12.11 -40.55
CA PHE A 548 -9.17 -13.32 -40.49
C PHE A 548 -8.45 -13.51 -39.13
N LEU A 549 -7.94 -12.44 -38.51
CA LEU A 549 -7.32 -12.49 -37.17
C LEU A 549 -8.31 -12.89 -36.08
N LYS A 550 -9.49 -12.26 -36.06
CA LYS A 550 -10.55 -12.61 -35.10
C LYS A 550 -11.00 -14.06 -35.27
N PHE A 551 -11.11 -14.53 -36.50
CA PHE A 551 -11.45 -15.92 -36.81
C PHE A 551 -10.39 -16.92 -36.34
N ARG A 552 -9.11 -16.68 -36.68
CA ARG A 552 -7.97 -17.53 -36.26
C ARG A 552 -7.84 -17.61 -34.73
N TYR A 553 -8.13 -16.52 -34.02
CA TYR A 553 -8.11 -16.50 -32.55
C TYR A 553 -9.30 -17.26 -31.94
N GLY A 554 -10.51 -17.10 -32.50
CA GLY A 554 -11.67 -17.91 -32.13
C GLY A 554 -11.36 -19.41 -32.24
N LEU A 555 -10.66 -19.80 -33.32
CA LEU A 555 -10.20 -21.17 -33.53
C LEU A 555 -9.17 -21.63 -32.49
N LYS A 556 -8.13 -20.82 -32.20
CA LYS A 556 -7.12 -21.14 -31.18
C LYS A 556 -7.72 -21.31 -29.78
N LYS A 557 -8.73 -20.50 -29.43
CA LYS A 557 -9.43 -20.57 -28.14
C LYS A 557 -10.35 -21.80 -28.04
N LEU A 558 -10.92 -22.24 -29.16
CA LEU A 558 -11.65 -23.50 -29.26
C LEU A 558 -10.71 -24.71 -29.10
N ILE A 559 -9.55 -24.67 -29.75
CA ILE A 559 -8.54 -25.73 -29.68
C ILE A 559 -7.92 -25.82 -28.28
N SER A 560 -7.58 -24.68 -27.64
CA SER A 560 -7.02 -24.71 -26.27
C SER A 560 -8.03 -25.18 -25.21
N ARG A 561 -9.33 -25.07 -25.49
CA ARG A 561 -10.42 -25.62 -24.65
C ARG A 561 -10.69 -27.11 -24.89
N TYR A 562 -10.24 -27.65 -26.01
CA TYR A 562 -10.38 -29.06 -26.36
C TYR A 562 -9.14 -29.89 -25.96
N PHE A 563 -8.02 -29.24 -25.63
CA PHE A 563 -6.74 -29.85 -25.24
C PHE A 563 -6.27 -29.46 -23.82
N GLN A 564 -7.16 -28.87 -23.00
CA GLN A 564 -7.07 -28.81 -21.54
C GLN A 564 -8.12 -29.75 -20.96
#